data_AF-A0A7C4NJK1-F1
#
_entry.id   AF-A0A7C4NJK1-F1
#
_cell.length_a   1.000
_cell.length_b   1.000
_cell.length_c   1.000
_cell.angle_alpha   90.00
_cell.angle_beta   90.00
_cell.angle_gamma   90.00
#
_symmetry.space_group_name_H-M   'P 1'
#
loop_
_entity.id
_entity.type
_entity.pdbx_description
1 polymer ?
#
loop_
_entity_poly.entity_id
_entity_poly.type
_entity_poly.pdbx_seq_one_letter_code
_entity_poly.pdbx_strand_id
1 'polypeptide(L)'
;MTKAFIALALAIAFSLNSLTLYEMIKILKKYKVKGGSRLDRSLRKAHVSKKKLEIASTQVKRIRGRVFKITMYQFFMPMLTFLASIVVYTLVTSMLFPYENPLVIRLSRYCIAPIPIQFPENSSSCVMQITWLFFLVFLLYLPLFSYYSKKYLET
;
A
#
# COMPACT_ATOMS: atom_id res chain seq x y z
N MET A 1 -19.92 20.47 -9.38
CA MET A 1 -19.00 19.50 -10.00
C MET A 1 -17.87 19.06 -9.07
N THR A 2 -17.18 19.96 -8.35
CA THR A 2 -16.11 19.63 -7.40
C THR A 2 -16.42 18.47 -6.44
N LYS A 3 -17.64 18.43 -5.87
CA LYS A 3 -18.07 17.35 -4.96
C LYS A 3 -18.07 15.97 -5.64
N ALA A 4 -18.43 15.90 -6.92
CA ALA A 4 -18.45 14.66 -7.69
C ALA A 4 -17.04 14.13 -7.95
N PHE A 5 -16.08 14.99 -8.31
CA PHE A 5 -14.67 14.62 -8.47
C PHE A 5 -14.06 14.12 -7.15
N ILE A 6 -14.32 14.84 -6.05
CA ILE A 6 -13.86 14.42 -4.71
C ILE A 6 -14.46 13.05 -4.35
N ALA A 7 -15.78 12.87 -4.52
CA ALA A 7 -16.44 11.61 -4.21
C ALA A 7 -15.90 10.45 -5.06
N LEU A 8 -15.68 10.68 -6.37
CA LEU A 8 -15.12 9.69 -7.28
C LEU A 8 -13.67 9.32 -6.90
N ALA A 9 -12.84 10.31 -6.58
CA ALA A 9 -11.47 10.08 -6.15
C ALA A 9 -11.40 9.27 -4.86
N LEU A 10 -12.22 9.61 -3.86
CA LEU A 10 -12.32 8.84 -2.63
C LEU A 10 -12.81 7.41 -2.92
N ALA A 11 -13.86 7.25 -3.74
CA ALA A 11 -14.38 5.93 -4.09
C ALA A 11 -13.31 5.04 -4.73
N ILE A 12 -12.54 5.57 -5.69
CA ILE A 12 -11.45 4.85 -6.35
C ILE A 12 -10.34 4.52 -5.34
N ALA A 13 -9.90 5.51 -4.56
CA ALA A 13 -8.83 5.34 -3.58
C ALA A 13 -9.17 4.25 -2.55
N PHE A 14 -10.34 4.32 -1.92
CA PHE A 14 -10.78 3.36 -0.92
C PHE A 14 -10.99 1.97 -1.52
N SER A 15 -11.59 1.88 -2.72
CA SER A 15 -11.85 0.60 -3.38
C SER A 15 -10.56 -0.12 -3.73
N LEU A 16 -9.60 0.57 -4.37
CA LEU A 16 -8.33 -0.03 -4.77
C LEU A 16 -7.48 -0.41 -3.56
N ASN A 17 -7.37 0.46 -2.55
CA ASN A 17 -6.63 0.13 -1.34
C ASN A 17 -7.25 -1.07 -0.59
N SER A 18 -8.57 -1.16 -0.52
CA SER A 18 -9.27 -2.30 0.09
C SER A 18 -9.03 -3.60 -0.68
N LEU A 19 -9.10 -3.55 -2.01
CA LEU A 19 -8.85 -4.70 -2.87
C LEU A 19 -7.40 -5.20 -2.74
N THR A 20 -6.43 -4.27 -2.76
CA THR A 20 -5.02 -4.60 -2.55
C THR A 20 -4.78 -5.19 -1.17
N LEU A 21 -5.37 -4.61 -0.12
CA LEU A 21 -5.26 -5.13 1.24
C LEU A 21 -5.80 -6.57 1.32
N TYR A 22 -6.96 -6.82 0.71
CA TYR A 22 -7.56 -8.15 0.65
C TYR A 22 -6.65 -9.18 -0.06
N GLU A 23 -6.14 -8.85 -1.24
CA GLU A 23 -5.23 -9.73 -1.98
C GLU A 23 -3.90 -9.94 -1.24
N MET A 24 -3.35 -8.90 -0.60
CA MET A 24 -2.16 -9.04 0.23
C MET A 24 -2.42 -10.00 1.39
N ILE A 25 -3.53 -9.87 2.11
CA ILE A 25 -3.89 -10.78 3.21
C ILE A 25 -3.99 -12.23 2.71
N LYS A 26 -4.60 -12.45 1.54
CA LYS A 26 -4.73 -13.78 0.93
C LYS A 26 -3.36 -14.38 0.58
N ILE A 27 -2.45 -13.57 0.04
CA ILE A 27 -1.06 -13.97 -0.24
C ILE A 27 -0.32 -14.30 1.07
N LEU A 28 -0.36 -13.41 2.06
CA LEU A 28 0.31 -13.60 3.35
C LEU A 28 -0.17 -14.86 4.08
N LYS A 29 -1.47 -15.16 4.05
CA LYS A 29 -2.03 -16.40 4.61
C LYS A 29 -1.40 -17.66 3.99
N LYS A 30 -1.11 -17.66 2.68
CA LYS A 30 -0.43 -18.78 2.00
C LYS A 30 1.03 -18.92 2.42
N TYR A 31 1.69 -17.81 2.73
CA TYR A 31 3.10 -17.80 3.13
C TYR A 31 3.33 -17.98 4.63
N LYS A 32 2.28 -18.18 5.43
CA LYS A 32 2.37 -18.37 6.89
C LYS A 32 3.48 -19.39 7.20
N VAL A 33 4.55 -18.90 7.84
CA VAL A 33 5.73 -19.71 8.14
C VAL A 33 5.42 -20.55 9.39
N LYS A 34 4.63 -21.62 9.23
CA LYS A 34 4.49 -22.66 10.27
C LYS A 34 5.82 -23.40 10.40
N GLY A 35 6.77 -22.86 11.15
CA GLY A 35 8.12 -23.44 11.19
C GLY A 35 9.06 -22.99 12.29
N GLY A 36 8.76 -21.93 13.06
CA GLY A 36 9.69 -21.37 14.06
C GLY A 36 10.28 -22.44 15.00
N SER A 37 9.43 -23.24 15.64
CA SER A 37 9.86 -24.29 16.58
C SER A 37 10.65 -25.45 15.95
N ARG A 38 10.36 -25.80 14.69
CA ARG A 38 11.12 -26.83 13.95
C ARG A 38 12.47 -26.30 13.47
N LEU A 39 12.53 -25.02 13.09
CA LEU A 39 13.76 -24.35 12.67
C LEU A 39 14.72 -24.14 13.83
N ASP A 40 14.22 -23.72 15.00
CA ASP A 40 15.05 -23.57 16.20
C ASP A 40 15.65 -24.91 16.63
N ARG A 41 14.88 -25.99 16.51
CA ARG A 41 15.36 -27.34 16.82
C ARG A 41 16.38 -27.84 15.81
N SER A 42 16.28 -27.48 14.52
CA SER A 42 17.29 -27.81 13.51
C SER A 42 18.56 -26.96 13.64
N LEU A 43 18.43 -25.68 14.00
CA LEU A 43 19.55 -24.77 14.29
C LEU A 43 20.37 -25.23 15.50
N ARG A 44 19.72 -25.61 16.62
CA ARG A 44 20.42 -26.17 17.79
C ARG A 44 21.19 -27.46 17.48
N LYS A 45 20.67 -28.27 16.55
CA LYS A 45 21.32 -29.54 16.13
C LYS A 45 22.36 -29.36 15.02
N ALA A 46 22.49 -28.16 14.45
CA ALA A 46 23.41 -27.88 13.35
C ALA A 46 24.89 -28.01 13.77
N HIS A 47 25.19 -27.80 15.05
CA HIS A 47 26.55 -27.87 15.60
C HIS A 47 27.08 -29.31 15.72
N VAL A 48 26.20 -30.31 15.59
CA VAL A 48 26.54 -31.74 15.81
C VAL A 48 27.14 -32.39 14.56
N SER A 49 26.87 -31.88 13.35
CA SER A 49 27.30 -32.54 12.10
C SER A 49 27.28 -31.60 10.90
N LYS A 50 28.29 -31.72 10.02
CA LYS A 50 28.35 -31.00 8.73
C LYS A 50 27.09 -31.20 7.87
N LYS A 51 26.50 -32.40 7.87
CA LYS A 51 25.26 -32.69 7.12
C LYS A 51 24.04 -31.98 7.72
N LYS A 52 23.99 -31.81 9.05
CA LYS A 52 22.91 -31.06 9.73
C LYS A 52 23.05 -29.55 9.54
N LEU A 53 24.29 -29.06 9.48
CA LEU A 53 24.59 -27.67 9.13
C LEU A 53 24.08 -27.31 7.72
N GLU A 54 24.28 -28.20 6.74
CA GLU A 54 23.84 -28.00 5.36
C GLU A 54 22.31 -28.00 5.21
N ILE A 55 21.62 -28.88 5.95
CA ILE A 55 20.15 -28.90 6.01
C ILE A 55 19.61 -27.63 6.68
N ALA A 56 20.25 -27.15 7.76
CA ALA A 56 19.85 -25.92 8.42
C ALA A 56 20.07 -24.69 7.52
N SER A 57 21.21 -24.62 6.80
CA SER A 57 21.51 -23.49 5.92
C SER A 57 20.57 -23.39 4.72
N THR A 58 20.15 -24.52 4.14
CA THR A 58 19.14 -24.55 3.06
C THR A 58 17.75 -24.15 3.56
N GLN A 59 17.36 -24.55 4.78
CA GLN A 59 16.13 -24.08 5.42
C GLN A 59 16.16 -22.57 5.68
N VAL A 60 17.27 -22.04 6.20
CA VAL A 60 17.45 -20.60 6.44
C VAL A 60 17.41 -19.80 5.13
N LYS A 61 18.10 -20.26 4.07
CA LYS A 61 18.04 -19.62 2.73
C LYS A 61 16.60 -19.59 2.20
N ARG A 62 15.85 -20.68 2.33
CA ARG A 62 14.44 -20.76 1.91
C ARG A 62 13.55 -19.79 2.69
N ILE A 63 13.77 -19.64 3.99
CA ILE A 63 13.01 -18.70 4.84
C ILE A 63 13.39 -17.26 4.50
N ARG A 64 14.69 -16.94 4.38
CA ARG A 64 15.17 -15.61 4.00
C ARG A 64 14.57 -15.15 2.67
N GLY A 65 14.51 -16.04 1.67
CA GLY A 65 13.86 -15.74 0.39
C GLY A 65 12.35 -15.47 0.50
N ARG A 66 11.64 -16.17 1.41
CA ARG A 66 10.22 -15.89 1.68
C ARG A 66 10.02 -14.56 2.41
N VAL A 67 10.82 -14.30 3.44
CA VAL A 67 10.77 -13.03 4.19
C VAL A 67 11.06 -11.85 3.26
N PHE A 68 12.11 -11.94 2.45
CA PHE A 68 12.46 -10.91 1.47
C PHE A 68 11.31 -10.61 0.49
N LYS A 69 10.69 -11.67 -0.07
CA LYS A 69 9.51 -11.50 -0.94
C LYS A 69 8.38 -10.77 -0.22
N ILE A 70 8.10 -11.16 1.03
CA ILE A 70 7.00 -10.58 1.79
C ILE A 70 7.27 -9.12 2.17
N THR A 71 8.50 -8.79 2.60
CA THR A 71 8.89 -7.39 2.85
C THR A 71 8.82 -6.54 1.60
N MET A 72 9.15 -7.11 0.43
CA MET A 72 8.91 -6.45 -0.85
C MET A 72 7.42 -6.17 -1.05
N TYR A 73 6.55 -7.17 -0.89
CA TYR A 73 5.10 -6.99 -1.05
C TYR A 73 4.52 -5.94 -0.10
N GLN A 74 5.02 -5.86 1.14
CA GLN A 74 4.54 -4.90 2.14
C GLN A 74 4.76 -3.44 1.73
N PHE A 75 5.85 -3.12 1.01
CA PHE A 75 6.13 -1.76 0.55
C PHE A 75 5.70 -1.51 -0.90
N PHE A 76 5.94 -2.48 -1.79
CA PHE A 76 5.63 -2.33 -3.21
C PHE A 76 4.13 -2.33 -3.49
N MET A 77 3.34 -3.18 -2.81
CA MET A 77 1.91 -3.25 -3.10
C MET A 77 1.19 -1.94 -2.77
N PRO A 78 1.34 -1.36 -1.56
CA PRO A 78 0.67 -0.09 -1.25
C PRO A 78 1.10 1.04 -2.18
N MET A 79 2.39 1.12 -2.54
CA MET A 79 2.93 2.16 -3.40
C MET A 79 2.41 2.02 -4.84
N LEU A 80 2.39 0.80 -5.38
CA LEU A 80 1.82 0.51 -6.69
C LEU A 80 0.32 0.83 -6.72
N THR A 81 -0.43 0.52 -5.66
CA THR A 81 -1.85 0.84 -5.54
C THR A 81 -2.11 2.34 -5.48
N PHE A 82 -1.25 3.10 -4.79
CA PHE A 82 -1.31 4.55 -4.79
C PHE A 82 -1.15 5.12 -6.22
N LEU A 83 -0.12 4.69 -6.95
CA LEU A 83 0.09 5.11 -8.34
C LEU A 83 -1.06 4.67 -9.26
N ALA A 84 -1.51 3.41 -9.13
CA ALA A 84 -2.63 2.89 -9.90
C ALA A 84 -3.92 3.66 -9.63
N SER A 85 -4.15 4.12 -8.40
CA SER A 85 -5.34 4.92 -8.05
C SER A 85 -5.37 6.25 -8.80
N ILE A 86 -4.21 6.91 -8.94
CA ILE A 86 -4.08 8.16 -9.71
C ILE A 86 -4.35 7.91 -11.20
N VAL A 87 -3.76 6.84 -11.76
CA VAL A 87 -3.93 6.48 -13.18
C VAL A 87 -5.39 6.14 -13.47
N VAL A 88 -6.01 5.26 -12.67
CA VAL A 88 -7.40 4.85 -12.83
C VAL A 88 -8.33 6.05 -12.71
N TYR A 89 -8.12 6.91 -11.71
CA TYR A 89 -8.90 8.12 -11.57
C TYR A 89 -8.76 9.03 -12.79
N THR A 90 -7.55 9.27 -13.28
CA THR A 90 -7.32 10.12 -14.46
C THR A 90 -8.04 9.56 -15.68
N LEU A 91 -7.95 8.25 -15.91
CA LEU A 91 -8.63 7.57 -17.01
C LEU A 91 -10.15 7.67 -16.90
N VAL A 92 -10.73 7.27 -15.77
CA VAL A 92 -12.18 7.31 -15.54
C VAL A 92 -12.72 8.73 -15.68
N THR A 93 -11.98 9.70 -15.13
CA THR A 93 -12.38 11.09 -15.17
C THR A 93 -12.31 11.66 -16.59
N SER A 94 -11.27 11.33 -17.38
CA SER A 94 -11.20 11.74 -18.79
C SER A 94 -12.31 11.15 -19.65
N MET A 95 -12.83 9.96 -19.31
CA MET A 95 -13.96 9.35 -20.01
C MET A 95 -15.31 9.99 -19.63
N LEU A 96 -15.50 10.31 -18.35
CA LEU A 96 -16.75 10.88 -17.84
C LEU A 96 -16.84 12.40 -18.04
N PHE A 97 -15.70 13.10 -18.02
CA PHE A 97 -15.58 14.57 -18.08
C PHE A 97 -14.42 14.99 -18.98
N PRO A 98 -14.54 14.83 -20.31
CA PRO A 98 -13.42 15.00 -21.26
C PRO A 98 -12.86 16.42 -21.36
N TYR A 99 -13.59 17.45 -20.91
CA TYR A 99 -13.19 18.85 -21.02
C TYR A 99 -12.66 19.45 -19.70
N GLU A 100 -12.62 18.67 -18.62
CA GLU A 100 -12.13 19.14 -17.32
C GLU A 100 -10.72 18.63 -17.02
N ASN A 101 -9.94 19.42 -16.29
CA ASN A 101 -8.61 18.98 -15.83
C ASN A 101 -8.78 18.09 -14.59
N PRO A 102 -8.57 16.77 -14.69
CA PRO A 102 -8.89 15.84 -13.62
C PRO A 102 -7.95 15.98 -12.41
N LEU A 103 -6.73 16.50 -12.62
CA LEU A 103 -5.67 16.52 -11.62
C LEU A 103 -5.87 17.58 -10.55
N VAL A 104 -6.82 18.50 -10.75
CA VAL A 104 -6.93 19.73 -10.00
C VAL A 104 -8.36 19.91 -9.49
N ILE A 105 -8.52 19.94 -8.16
CA ILE A 105 -9.80 20.23 -7.51
C ILE A 105 -9.86 21.71 -7.17
N ARG A 106 -10.83 22.43 -7.76
CA ARG A 106 -11.16 23.82 -7.40
C ARG A 106 -12.12 23.88 -6.23
N LEU A 107 -11.67 24.45 -5.11
CA LEU A 107 -12.41 24.68 -3.89
C LEU A 107 -12.90 26.13 -3.86
N SER A 108 -14.20 26.34 -3.67
CA SER A 108 -14.85 27.66 -3.75
C SER A 108 -14.75 28.47 -2.44
N ARG A 109 -13.70 28.29 -1.64
CA ARG A 109 -13.51 28.94 -0.34
C ARG A 109 -12.03 29.20 -0.08
N TYR A 110 -11.74 30.00 0.96
CA TYR A 110 -10.41 30.21 1.50
C TYR A 110 -9.67 28.89 1.75
N CYS A 111 -8.35 28.92 1.59
CA CYS A 111 -7.49 27.75 1.78
C CYS A 111 -7.48 27.42 3.27
N ILE A 112 -7.95 26.22 3.60
CA ILE A 112 -8.00 25.72 4.99
C ILE A 112 -6.72 24.95 5.31
N ALA A 113 -6.16 24.26 4.31
CA ALA A 113 -4.93 23.50 4.46
C ALA A 113 -3.71 24.35 4.06
N PRO A 114 -2.54 24.13 4.72
CA PRO A 114 -1.31 24.81 4.33
C PRO A 114 -0.79 24.33 2.97
N ILE A 115 0.03 25.16 2.34
CA ILE A 115 0.90 24.76 1.23
C ILE A 115 1.77 23.58 1.70
N PRO A 116 1.99 22.52 0.90
CA PRO A 116 1.67 22.34 -0.53
C PRO A 116 0.34 21.62 -0.82
N ILE A 117 -0.53 21.45 0.17
CA ILE A 117 -1.79 20.71 -0.01
C ILE A 117 -2.80 21.56 -0.79
N GLN A 118 -2.95 22.83 -0.39
CA GLN A 118 -3.79 23.80 -1.06
C GLN A 118 -2.98 25.02 -1.48
N PHE A 119 -3.29 25.55 -2.67
CA PHE A 119 -2.69 26.76 -3.21
C PHE A 119 -3.80 27.77 -3.57
N PRO A 120 -3.64 29.05 -3.26
CA PRO A 120 -4.59 30.07 -3.69
C PRO A 120 -4.46 30.28 -5.21
N GLU A 121 -5.56 30.14 -5.94
CA GLU A 121 -5.65 30.49 -7.37
C GLU A 121 -6.05 31.96 -7.50
N ASN A 122 -7.00 32.43 -6.68
CA ASN A 122 -7.42 33.83 -6.54
C ASN A 122 -7.77 34.15 -5.08
N SER A 123 -8.13 35.42 -4.79
CA SER A 123 -8.54 35.88 -3.45
C SER A 123 -9.72 35.11 -2.82
N SER A 124 -10.53 34.45 -3.66
CA SER A 124 -11.72 33.69 -3.23
C SER A 124 -11.73 32.23 -3.70
N SER A 125 -10.64 31.73 -4.30
CA SER A 125 -10.58 30.35 -4.79
C SER A 125 -9.26 29.67 -4.45
N CYS A 126 -9.35 28.42 -4.02
CA CYS A 126 -8.22 27.59 -3.68
C CYS A 126 -8.24 26.31 -4.50
N VAL A 127 -7.05 25.77 -4.72
CA VAL A 127 -6.83 24.63 -5.58
C VAL A 127 -6.06 23.57 -4.83
N MET A 128 -6.49 22.32 -4.95
CA MET A 128 -5.83 21.16 -4.38
C MET A 128 -5.50 20.15 -5.48
N GLN A 129 -4.26 19.65 -5.50
CA GLN A 129 -3.91 18.54 -6.37
C GLN A 129 -4.52 17.23 -5.88
N ILE A 130 -5.07 16.44 -6.79
CA ILE A 130 -5.73 15.18 -6.44
C ILE A 130 -4.79 14.17 -5.77
N THR A 131 -3.50 14.25 -6.11
CA THR A 131 -2.42 13.42 -5.54
C THR A 131 -2.42 13.46 -4.02
N TRP A 132 -2.70 14.62 -3.40
CA TRP A 132 -2.75 14.74 -1.94
C TRP A 132 -3.92 13.97 -1.34
N LEU A 133 -5.07 13.95 -2.01
CA LEU A 133 -6.22 13.18 -1.55
C LEU A 133 -5.92 11.68 -1.60
N PHE A 134 -5.33 11.18 -2.68
CA PHE A 134 -4.87 9.80 -2.77
C PHE A 134 -3.79 9.48 -1.72
N PHE A 135 -2.89 10.43 -1.46
CA PHE A 135 -1.81 10.24 -0.49
C PHE A 135 -2.35 10.13 0.93
N LEU A 136 -3.33 10.96 1.30
CA LEU A 136 -4.00 10.87 2.60
C LEU A 136 -4.70 9.52 2.79
N VAL A 137 -5.45 9.04 1.78
CA VAL A 137 -6.07 7.71 1.84
C VAL A 137 -5.02 6.61 1.94
N PHE A 138 -3.92 6.71 1.17
CA PHE A 138 -2.79 5.79 1.26
C PHE A 138 -2.20 5.74 2.68
N LEU A 139 -1.98 6.89 3.32
CA LEU A 139 -1.48 6.96 4.70
C LEU A 139 -2.45 6.30 5.71
N LEU A 140 -3.76 6.39 5.49
CA LEU A 140 -4.75 5.70 6.32
C LEU A 140 -4.64 4.17 6.24
N TYR A 141 -4.27 3.63 5.07
CA TYR A 141 -4.12 2.18 4.87
C TYR A 141 -2.76 1.64 5.26
N LEU A 142 -1.71 2.46 5.25
CA LEU A 142 -0.35 2.07 5.64
C LEU A 142 -0.28 1.27 6.98
N PRO A 143 -0.92 1.71 8.09
CA PRO A 143 -0.92 0.96 9.34
C PRO A 143 -1.65 -0.39 9.22
N LEU A 144 -2.70 -0.48 8.39
CA LEU A 144 -3.42 -1.74 8.14
C LEU A 144 -2.52 -2.74 7.41
N PHE A 145 -1.81 -2.28 6.37
CA PHE A 145 -0.85 -3.13 5.65
C PHE A 145 0.25 -3.65 6.59
N SER A 146 0.77 -2.80 7.48
CA SER A 146 1.77 -3.18 8.49
C SER A 146 1.22 -4.21 9.49
N TYR A 147 0.04 -3.95 10.05
CA TYR A 147 -0.60 -4.83 11.04
C TYR A 147 -0.80 -6.25 10.51
N TYR A 148 -1.38 -6.40 9.31
CA TYR A 148 -1.62 -7.72 8.74
C TYR A 148 -0.33 -8.43 8.32
N SER A 149 0.66 -7.69 7.84
CA SER A 149 1.98 -8.24 7.54
C SER A 149 2.60 -8.84 8.80
N LYS A 150 2.62 -8.07 9.90
CA LYS A 150 3.12 -8.53 11.21
C LYS A 150 2.36 -9.76 11.72
N LYS A 151 1.03 -9.71 11.70
CA LYS A 151 0.15 -10.78 12.19
C LYS A 151 0.37 -12.13 11.51
N TYR A 152 0.74 -12.16 10.23
CA TYR A 152 0.93 -13.41 9.49
C TYR A 152 2.39 -13.86 9.35
N LEU A 153 3.35 -12.96 9.61
CA LEU A 153 4.79 -13.23 9.53
C LEU A 153 5.42 -13.60 10.88
N GLU A 154 4.96 -13.00 11.97
CA GLU A 154 5.54 -13.16 13.31
C GLU A 154 4.85 -14.23 14.17
N THR A 155 3.90 -15.00 13.60
CA THR A 155 3.23 -16.16 14.24
C THR A 155 3.50 -17.47 13.52
#